data_AF-A0A2E1ZJL5-F1
#
_entry.id   AF-A0A2E1ZJL5-F1
#
_cell.length_a   1.000
_cell.length_b   1.000
_cell.length_c   1.000
_cell.angle_alpha   90.00
_cell.angle_beta   90.00
_cell.angle_gamma   90.00
#
_symmetry.space_group_name_H-M   'P 1'
#
loop_
_entity.id
_entity.type
_entity.pdbx_description
1 polymer ?
#
loop_
_entity_poly.entity_id
_entity_poly.type
_entity_poly.pdbx_seq_one_letter_code
_entity_poly.pdbx_strand_id
1 'polypeptide(L)'
;MLFVDQGKASTLSDKEVILRWTKMFPRNAAILETLRQNSKSRAAQRQMKQQVTLWRERLSDISWFMRCLNEHVARRANKEDNCRGRFWEGRFKSQALLDERALVTCMAYVDLNPIRAGVSDSLDGSDFTSIQERLINHAKKVKNRSYRQNRLLTRRSTKHLIGRQSTIKKSVLKQLADMPGLSDEPVSLSQQSYFALLESTSKALKLLDSSSGKAINVLEDRQLVLQRIGISPDSWLKSMKYFHRHYAIAVGSETSLIEFHKNRIKAGVEFKYPNKWIRGLHSARLLYGT
;
A
#
# COMPACT_ATOMS: atom_id res chain seq x y z
N MET A 1 1.81 -0.52 2.00
CA MET A 1 2.49 -1.38 1.02
C MET A 1 2.34 -2.81 1.47
N LEU A 2 1.89 -3.70 0.59
CA LEU A 2 1.84 -5.14 0.85
C LEU A 2 2.92 -5.81 0.01
N PHE A 3 3.63 -6.76 0.61
CA PHE A 3 4.67 -7.52 -0.06
C PHE A 3 4.44 -9.00 0.19
N VAL A 4 4.53 -9.80 -0.86
CA VAL A 4 4.43 -11.25 -0.79
C VAL A 4 5.83 -11.83 -0.87
N ASP A 5 6.28 -12.40 0.25
CA ASP A 5 7.59 -13.05 0.36
C ASP A 5 7.47 -14.51 -0.11
N GLN A 6 7.54 -14.72 -1.43
CA GLN A 6 7.43 -16.06 -2.03
C GLN A 6 8.58 -16.99 -1.59
N GLY A 7 9.78 -16.44 -1.41
CA GLY A 7 10.94 -17.20 -0.92
C GLY A 7 10.72 -17.72 0.50
N LYS A 8 10.14 -16.91 1.39
CA LYS A 8 9.75 -17.39 2.73
C LYS A 8 8.55 -18.35 2.69
N ALA A 9 7.62 -18.17 1.77
CA ALA A 9 6.47 -19.06 1.64
C ALA A 9 6.88 -20.47 1.17
N SER A 10 7.88 -20.58 0.30
CA SER A 10 8.38 -21.87 -0.19
C SER A 10 9.15 -22.65 0.88
N THR A 11 9.81 -21.98 1.83
CA THR A 11 10.59 -22.62 2.91
C THR A 11 9.75 -23.13 4.08
N LEU A 12 8.45 -22.77 4.17
CA LEU A 12 7.59 -23.26 5.25
C LEU A 12 7.48 -24.79 5.19
N SER A 13 7.49 -25.44 6.35
CA SER A 13 7.13 -26.86 6.43
C SER A 13 5.62 -27.05 6.26
N ASP A 14 5.19 -28.24 5.83
CA ASP A 14 3.77 -28.58 5.74
C ASP A 14 3.05 -28.45 7.10
N LYS A 15 3.75 -28.76 8.19
CA LYS A 15 3.27 -28.56 9.56
C LYS A 15 2.99 -27.09 9.87
N GLU A 16 3.89 -26.18 9.45
CA GLU A 16 3.69 -24.74 9.65
C GLU A 16 2.55 -24.19 8.77
N VAL A 17 2.43 -24.65 7.52
CA VAL A 17 1.31 -24.28 6.65
C VAL A 17 -0.01 -24.66 7.30
N ILE A 18 -0.13 -25.92 7.76
CA ILE A 18 -1.31 -26.41 8.48
C ILE A 18 -1.60 -25.55 9.72
N LEU A 19 -0.59 -25.30 10.56
CA LEU A 19 -0.75 -24.54 11.80
C LEU A 19 -1.24 -23.11 11.52
N ARG A 20 -0.63 -22.42 10.55
CA ARG A 20 -1.01 -21.05 10.19
C ARG A 20 -2.42 -20.99 9.60
N TRP A 21 -2.75 -21.92 8.70
CA TRP A 21 -4.06 -21.96 8.05
C TRP A 21 -5.19 -22.26 9.03
N THR A 22 -5.01 -23.28 9.87
CA THR A 22 -6.02 -23.67 10.87
C THR A 22 -6.20 -22.63 11.99
N LYS A 23 -5.17 -21.84 12.30
CA LYS A 23 -5.29 -20.69 13.20
C LYS A 23 -6.25 -19.62 12.66
N MET A 24 -6.28 -19.41 11.34
CA MET A 24 -7.21 -18.47 10.69
C MET A 24 -8.58 -19.11 10.41
N PHE A 25 -8.59 -20.40 10.07
CA PHE A 25 -9.79 -21.15 9.71
C PHE A 25 -9.93 -22.43 10.58
N PRO A 26 -10.37 -22.30 11.84
CA PRO A 26 -10.39 -23.42 12.78
C PRO A 26 -11.23 -24.61 12.33
N ARG A 27 -12.28 -24.38 11.52
CA ARG A 27 -13.13 -25.45 10.98
C ARG A 27 -12.36 -26.44 10.09
N ASN A 28 -11.24 -26.02 9.49
CA ASN A 28 -10.41 -26.91 8.68
C ASN A 28 -9.61 -27.91 9.52
N ALA A 29 -9.52 -27.72 10.84
CA ALA A 29 -8.85 -28.67 11.73
C ALA A 29 -9.58 -30.02 11.77
N ALA A 30 -10.92 -30.02 11.71
CA ALA A 30 -11.71 -31.25 11.70
C ALA A 30 -11.40 -32.13 10.47
N ILE A 31 -11.28 -31.51 9.29
CA ILE A 31 -10.93 -32.20 8.04
C ILE A 31 -9.55 -32.87 8.17
N LEU A 32 -8.57 -32.17 8.77
CA LEU A 32 -7.24 -32.72 8.98
C LEU A 32 -7.24 -33.90 9.94
N GLU A 33 -8.05 -33.83 10.99
CA GLU A 33 -8.15 -34.91 11.96
C GLU A 33 -8.68 -36.19 11.31
N THR A 34 -9.74 -36.07 10.50
CA THR A 34 -10.26 -37.19 9.71
C THR A 34 -9.21 -37.76 8.74
N LEU A 35 -8.44 -36.90 8.07
CA LEU A 35 -7.38 -37.35 7.15
C LEU A 35 -6.21 -38.02 7.88
N ARG A 36 -5.88 -37.58 9.10
CA ARG A 36 -4.83 -38.18 9.94
C ARG A 36 -5.23 -39.55 10.47
N GLN A 37 -6.48 -39.70 10.91
CA GLN A 37 -7.04 -41.00 11.33
C GLN A 37 -7.00 -42.03 10.19
N ASN A 38 -7.12 -41.57 8.94
CA ASN A 38 -7.04 -42.40 7.73
C ASN A 38 -5.67 -42.40 7.06
N SER A 39 -4.59 -42.01 7.76
CA SER A 39 -3.26 -41.78 7.19
C SER A 39 -2.62 -42.98 6.47
N LYS A 40 -3.08 -44.21 6.74
CA LYS A 40 -2.64 -45.43 6.04
C LYS A 40 -3.23 -45.54 4.62
N SER A 41 -4.32 -44.84 4.32
CA SER A 41 -4.95 -44.83 3.01
C SER A 41 -4.19 -43.92 2.04
N ARG A 42 -3.81 -44.44 0.87
CA ARG A 42 -3.23 -43.63 -0.21
C ARG A 42 -4.11 -42.45 -0.61
N ALA A 43 -5.44 -42.62 -0.56
CA ALA A 43 -6.40 -41.56 -0.87
C ALA A 43 -6.31 -40.40 0.15
N ALA A 44 -6.26 -40.74 1.44
CA ALA A 44 -6.14 -39.74 2.51
C ALA A 44 -4.80 -38.99 2.43
N GLN A 45 -3.71 -39.69 2.15
CA GLN A 45 -2.39 -39.07 1.96
C GLN A 45 -2.38 -38.10 0.78
N ARG A 46 -2.97 -38.51 -0.37
CA ARG A 46 -3.09 -37.64 -1.55
C ARG A 46 -3.92 -36.40 -1.25
N GLN A 47 -5.07 -36.56 -0.60
CA GLN A 47 -5.93 -35.44 -0.23
C GLN A 47 -5.25 -34.49 0.76
N MET A 48 -4.54 -35.02 1.76
CA MET A 48 -3.76 -34.22 2.70
C MET A 48 -2.72 -33.37 1.96
N LYS A 49 -1.92 -33.99 1.07
CA LYS A 49 -0.92 -33.27 0.28
C LYS A 49 -1.55 -32.16 -0.57
N GLN A 50 -2.67 -32.46 -1.24
CA GLN A 50 -3.41 -31.46 -2.04
C GLN A 50 -3.90 -30.28 -1.20
N GLN A 51 -4.44 -30.53 0.00
CA GLN A 51 -4.89 -29.47 0.91
C GLN A 51 -3.72 -28.59 1.36
N VAL A 52 -2.59 -29.19 1.72
CA VAL A 52 -1.42 -28.43 2.16
C VAL A 52 -0.84 -27.58 1.03
N THR A 53 -0.73 -28.13 -0.18
CA THR A 53 -0.30 -27.36 -1.37
C THR A 53 -1.22 -26.17 -1.61
N LEU A 54 -2.53 -26.39 -1.61
CA LEU A 54 -3.53 -25.34 -1.79
C LEU A 54 -3.43 -24.27 -0.70
N TRP A 55 -3.26 -24.65 0.56
CA TRP A 55 -3.16 -23.69 1.66
C TRP A 55 -1.86 -22.89 1.60
N ARG A 56 -0.76 -23.51 1.16
CA ARG A 56 0.51 -22.81 0.93
C ARG A 56 0.35 -21.72 -0.13
N GLU A 57 -0.27 -22.04 -1.26
CA GLU A 57 -0.59 -21.06 -2.32
C GLU A 57 -1.47 -19.92 -1.78
N ARG A 58 -2.53 -20.26 -1.03
CA ARG A 58 -3.45 -19.26 -0.48
C ARG A 58 -2.81 -18.36 0.58
N LEU A 59 -1.83 -18.85 1.34
CA LEU A 59 -1.09 -18.06 2.32
C LEU A 59 -0.18 -17.00 1.67
N SER A 60 0.19 -17.17 0.40
CA SER A 60 0.95 -16.19 -0.38
C SER A 60 0.11 -15.49 -1.46
N ASP A 61 -1.22 -15.60 -1.42
CA ASP A 61 -2.12 -15.00 -2.40
C ASP A 61 -2.78 -13.70 -1.85
N ILE A 62 -2.53 -12.58 -2.54
CA ILE A 62 -3.06 -11.26 -2.17
C ILE A 62 -4.59 -11.22 -2.24
N SER A 63 -5.20 -11.92 -3.20
CA SER A 63 -6.66 -11.99 -3.34
C SER A 63 -7.30 -12.74 -2.18
N TRP A 64 -6.65 -13.80 -1.69
CA TRP A 64 -7.08 -14.49 -0.47
C TRP A 64 -6.93 -13.62 0.77
N PHE A 65 -5.82 -12.90 0.90
CA PHE A 65 -5.64 -11.91 1.97
C PHE A 65 -6.76 -10.85 1.95
N MET A 66 -6.99 -10.22 0.80
CA MET A 66 -8.02 -9.18 0.63
C MET A 66 -9.43 -9.72 0.84
N ARG A 67 -9.72 -10.95 0.41
CA ARG A 67 -11.00 -11.61 0.68
C ARG A 67 -11.26 -11.72 2.18
N CYS A 68 -10.27 -12.22 2.94
CA CYS A 68 -10.41 -12.41 4.38
C CYS A 68 -10.60 -11.07 5.11
N LEU A 69 -9.80 -10.06 4.74
CA LEU A 69 -9.90 -8.72 5.30
C LEU A 69 -11.27 -8.10 5.01
N ASN A 70 -11.67 -8.08 3.74
CA ASN A 70 -12.89 -7.42 3.29
C ASN A 70 -14.15 -8.11 3.86
N GLU A 71 -14.17 -9.44 3.92
CA GLU A 71 -15.28 -10.20 4.51
C GLU A 71 -15.44 -9.87 6.00
N HIS A 72 -14.33 -9.82 6.74
CA HIS A 72 -14.35 -9.50 8.17
C HIS A 72 -14.89 -8.09 8.41
N VAL A 73 -14.38 -7.09 7.69
CA VAL A 73 -14.83 -5.70 7.80
C VAL A 73 -16.31 -5.57 7.42
N ALA A 74 -16.73 -6.15 6.30
CA ALA A 74 -18.12 -6.09 5.83
C ALA A 74 -19.10 -6.68 6.86
N ARG A 75 -18.77 -7.84 7.45
CA ARG A 75 -19.61 -8.45 8.48
C ARG A 75 -19.73 -7.59 9.74
N ARG A 76 -18.64 -6.95 10.16
CA ARG A 76 -18.63 -6.09 11.33
C ARG A 76 -19.44 -4.83 11.09
N ALA A 77 -19.23 -4.15 9.96
CA ALA A 77 -19.98 -2.95 9.60
C ALA A 77 -21.48 -3.23 9.47
N ASN A 78 -21.86 -4.29 8.74
CA ASN A 78 -23.26 -4.68 8.63
C ASN A 78 -23.91 -5.00 9.98
N LYS A 79 -23.14 -5.63 10.90
CA LYS A 79 -23.63 -5.90 12.25
C LYS A 79 -23.80 -4.63 13.08
N GLU A 80 -22.86 -3.69 12.96
CA GLU A 80 -22.89 -2.38 13.65
C GLU A 80 -24.09 -1.55 13.21
N ASP A 81 -24.37 -1.53 11.91
CA ASP A 81 -25.50 -0.80 11.31
C ASP A 81 -26.82 -1.60 11.32
N ASN A 82 -26.84 -2.79 11.94
CA ASN A 82 -27.97 -3.72 11.97
C ASN A 82 -28.60 -3.97 10.57
N CYS A 83 -27.77 -4.09 9.55
CA CYS A 83 -28.19 -4.26 8.16
C CYS A 83 -27.63 -5.55 7.56
N ARG A 84 -28.09 -5.87 6.34
CA ARG A 84 -27.59 -6.98 5.54
C ARG A 84 -27.30 -6.48 4.13
N GLY A 85 -26.41 -7.18 3.43
CA GLY A 85 -26.12 -6.90 2.03
C GLY A 85 -24.65 -6.60 1.78
N ARG A 86 -24.42 -5.98 0.63
CA ARG A 86 -23.08 -5.75 0.08
C ARG A 86 -22.48 -4.47 0.65
N PHE A 87 -21.36 -4.60 1.37
CA PHE A 87 -20.62 -3.46 1.91
C PHE A 87 -19.65 -2.82 0.91
N TRP A 88 -19.08 -3.60 -0.01
CA TRP A 88 -18.04 -3.13 -0.96
C TRP A 88 -18.56 -3.05 -2.39
N GLU A 89 -18.30 -1.98 -3.12
CA GLU A 89 -18.78 -1.74 -4.50
C GLU A 89 -18.25 -2.74 -5.56
N GLY A 90 -17.14 -3.42 -5.32
CA GLY A 90 -16.43 -4.15 -6.38
C GLY A 90 -15.30 -5.07 -5.93
N ARG A 91 -14.46 -5.42 -6.91
CA ARG A 91 -13.16 -6.06 -6.67
C ARG A 91 -12.15 -5.00 -6.24
N PHE A 92 -11.19 -5.38 -5.39
CA PHE A 92 -10.07 -4.50 -5.06
C PHE A 92 -9.18 -4.29 -6.29
N LYS A 93 -8.48 -3.16 -6.33
CA LYS A 93 -7.44 -2.88 -7.32
C LYS A 93 -6.08 -3.09 -6.65
N SER A 94 -5.17 -3.77 -7.34
CA SER A 94 -3.79 -3.93 -6.93
C SER A 94 -2.88 -3.42 -8.05
N GLN A 95 -1.97 -2.52 -7.70
CA GLN A 95 -1.03 -1.92 -8.64
C GLN A 95 0.38 -2.14 -8.12
N ALA A 96 1.26 -2.69 -8.96
CA ALA A 96 2.67 -2.84 -8.62
C ALA A 96 3.35 -1.47 -8.65
N LEU A 97 4.06 -1.09 -7.59
CA LEU A 97 4.93 0.08 -7.60
C LEU A 97 6.33 -0.39 -7.95
N LEU A 98 6.87 0.09 -9.08
CA LEU A 98 8.04 -0.49 -9.71
C LEU A 98 9.35 0.23 -9.36
N ASP A 99 9.28 1.45 -8.85
CA ASP A 99 10.43 2.25 -8.45
C ASP A 99 10.10 3.24 -7.33
N GLU A 100 11.12 3.95 -6.85
CA GLU A 100 10.99 4.93 -5.78
C GLU A 100 10.06 6.09 -6.14
N ARG A 101 10.07 6.53 -7.40
CA ARG A 101 9.17 7.60 -7.89
C ARG A 101 7.72 7.19 -7.72
N ALA A 102 7.38 5.97 -8.14
CA ALA A 102 6.06 5.39 -7.94
C ALA A 102 5.69 5.26 -6.47
N LEU A 103 6.65 4.86 -5.62
CA LEU A 103 6.43 4.73 -4.20
C LEU A 103 6.10 6.06 -3.52
N VAL A 104 6.96 7.07 -3.68
CA VAL A 104 6.78 8.39 -3.06
C VAL A 104 5.49 9.03 -3.55
N THR A 105 5.19 8.89 -4.84
CA THR A 105 3.95 9.39 -5.43
C THR A 105 2.73 8.68 -4.86
N CYS A 106 2.74 7.35 -4.74
CA CYS A 106 1.64 6.60 -4.13
C CYS A 106 1.44 6.98 -2.67
N MET A 107 2.53 7.12 -1.90
CA MET A 107 2.46 7.57 -0.50
C MET A 107 1.81 8.95 -0.40
N ALA A 108 2.31 9.93 -1.16
CA ALA A 108 1.76 11.29 -1.17
C ALA A 108 0.30 11.32 -1.63
N TYR A 109 -0.06 10.55 -2.65
CA TYR A 109 -1.43 10.46 -3.15
C TYR A 109 -2.41 9.97 -2.06
N VAL A 110 -2.02 8.93 -1.31
CA VAL A 110 -2.83 8.39 -0.21
C VAL A 110 -2.91 9.37 0.95
N ASP A 111 -1.78 9.95 1.36
CA ASP A 111 -1.72 10.88 2.50
C ASP A 111 -2.47 12.20 2.22
N LEU A 112 -2.57 12.61 0.95
CA LEU A 112 -3.34 13.78 0.52
C LEU A 112 -4.81 13.45 0.18
N ASN A 113 -5.25 12.20 0.31
CA ASN A 113 -6.60 11.81 -0.12
C ASN A 113 -7.72 12.59 0.60
N PRO A 114 -7.68 12.82 1.94
CA PRO A 114 -8.71 13.63 2.59
C PRO A 114 -8.76 15.07 2.08
N ILE A 115 -7.61 15.65 1.72
CA ILE A 115 -7.55 17.00 1.17
C ILE A 115 -8.11 17.03 -0.25
N ARG A 116 -7.70 16.08 -1.10
CA ARG A 116 -8.25 15.92 -2.45
C ARG A 116 -9.76 15.69 -2.46
N ALA A 117 -10.28 15.00 -1.44
CA ALA A 117 -11.71 14.71 -1.30
C ALA A 117 -12.50 15.87 -0.65
N GLY A 118 -11.83 16.96 -0.24
CA GLY A 118 -12.48 18.08 0.46
C GLY A 118 -12.91 17.77 1.90
N VAL A 119 -12.45 16.67 2.48
CA VAL A 119 -12.76 16.24 3.86
C VAL A 119 -11.87 16.96 4.88
N SER A 120 -10.67 17.40 4.47
CA SER A 120 -9.72 18.11 5.33
C SER A 120 -9.04 19.26 4.58
N ASP A 121 -8.72 20.34 5.30
CA ASP A 121 -7.99 21.48 4.76
C ASP A 121 -6.47 21.43 4.99
N SER A 122 -6.00 20.51 5.82
CA SER A 122 -4.60 20.39 6.23
C SER A 122 -4.19 18.95 6.52
N LEU A 123 -2.88 18.70 6.53
CA LEU A 123 -2.33 17.36 6.81
C LEU A 123 -2.64 16.91 8.24
N ASP A 124 -2.56 17.84 9.21
CA ASP A 124 -2.93 17.55 10.58
C ASP A 124 -4.44 17.31 10.70
N GLY A 125 -5.30 17.95 9.91
CA GLY A 125 -6.74 17.67 9.88
C GLY A 125 -7.13 16.32 9.29
N SER A 126 -6.23 15.64 8.57
CA SER A 126 -6.48 14.36 7.90
C SER A 126 -6.59 13.18 8.89
N ASP A 127 -7.71 13.07 9.59
CA ASP A 127 -7.94 12.03 10.59
C ASP A 127 -7.96 10.61 10.00
N PHE A 128 -7.47 9.63 10.77
CA PHE A 128 -7.43 8.19 10.41
C PHE A 128 -6.57 7.87 9.18
N THR A 129 -5.46 8.61 9.01
CA THR A 129 -4.51 8.43 7.90
C THR A 129 -3.09 8.15 8.38
N SER A 130 -2.24 7.62 7.49
CA SER A 130 -0.81 7.44 7.78
C SER A 130 -0.09 8.77 8.02
N ILE A 131 -0.44 9.84 7.32
CA ILE A 131 0.17 11.16 7.57
C ILE A 131 -0.11 11.66 8.99
N GLN A 132 -1.32 11.45 9.53
CA GLN A 132 -1.63 11.77 10.92
C GLN A 132 -0.71 11.03 11.89
N GLU A 133 -0.52 9.72 11.71
CA GLU A 133 0.39 8.93 12.55
C GLU A 133 1.84 9.40 12.44
N ARG A 134 2.32 9.66 11.22
CA ARG A 134 3.70 10.16 10.98
C ARG A 134 3.92 11.51 11.67
N LEU A 135 2.97 12.44 11.57
CA LEU A 135 3.05 13.76 12.21
C LEU A 135 3.03 13.65 13.74
N ILE A 136 2.21 12.75 14.32
CA ILE A 136 2.19 12.49 15.76
C ILE A 136 3.53 11.93 16.25
N ASN A 137 4.06 10.93 15.53
CA ASN A 137 5.34 10.32 15.90
C ASN A 137 6.50 11.33 15.83
N HIS A 138 6.48 12.22 14.84
CA HIS A 138 7.40 13.34 14.77
C HIS A 138 7.20 14.32 15.93
N ALA A 139 5.97 14.77 16.18
CA ALA A 139 5.65 15.69 17.26
C ALA A 139 6.06 15.16 18.64
N LYS A 140 5.94 13.85 18.90
CA LYS A 140 6.41 13.22 20.15
C LYS A 140 7.92 13.40 20.37
N LYS A 141 8.73 13.36 19.30
CA LYS A 141 10.20 13.47 19.36
C LYS A 141 10.71 14.91 19.46
N VAL A 142 9.93 15.89 19.01
CA VAL A 142 10.31 17.31 19.07
C VAL A 142 10.24 17.82 20.50
N LYS A 143 11.32 18.47 20.99
CA LYS A 143 11.37 19.11 22.31
C LYS A 143 10.47 20.36 22.36
N ASN A 144 10.71 21.31 21.46
CA ASN A 144 9.98 22.58 21.39
C ASN A 144 8.84 22.49 20.37
N ARG A 145 7.69 22.01 20.82
CA ARG A 145 6.55 21.74 19.94
C ARG A 145 5.83 23.02 19.55
N SER A 146 5.45 23.13 18.28
CA SER A 146 4.57 24.21 17.82
C SER A 146 3.14 24.03 18.37
N TYR A 147 2.34 25.10 18.33
CA TYR A 147 0.92 25.04 18.71
C TYR A 147 0.16 23.93 17.95
N ARG A 148 0.42 23.79 16.64
CA ARG A 148 -0.18 22.73 15.80
C ARG A 148 0.20 21.33 16.29
N GLN A 149 1.48 21.13 16.65
CA GLN A 149 1.96 19.84 17.16
C GLN A 149 1.33 19.51 18.53
N ASN A 150 1.20 20.49 19.42
CA ASN A 150 0.52 20.30 20.70
C ASN A 150 -0.95 19.94 20.50
N ARG A 151 -1.67 20.67 19.63
CA ARG A 151 -3.06 20.38 19.30
C ARG A 151 -3.25 18.98 18.68
N LEU A 152 -2.33 18.57 17.81
CA LEU A 152 -2.32 17.24 17.21
C LEU A 152 -2.21 16.12 18.27
N LEU A 153 -1.46 16.38 19.35
CA LEU A 153 -1.25 15.43 20.44
C LEU A 153 -2.40 15.39 21.46
N THR A 154 -3.26 16.40 21.52
CA THR A 154 -4.32 16.49 22.54
C THR A 154 -5.73 16.24 22.00
N ARG A 155 -5.94 16.33 20.68
CA ARG A 155 -7.27 16.18 20.08
C ARG A 155 -7.88 14.79 20.28
N ARG A 156 -9.21 14.74 20.32
CA ARG A 156 -9.97 13.49 20.57
C ARG A 156 -9.74 12.43 19.50
N SER A 157 -9.68 12.84 18.23
CA SER A 157 -9.52 11.91 17.11
C SER A 157 -8.18 11.19 17.12
N THR A 158 -7.14 11.70 17.79
CA THR A 158 -5.80 11.06 17.85
C THR A 158 -5.59 10.18 19.06
N LYS A 159 -6.58 10.05 19.95
CA LYS A 159 -6.47 9.19 21.15
C LYS A 159 -6.10 7.75 20.79
N HIS A 160 -6.55 7.25 19.64
CA HIS A 160 -6.21 5.90 19.15
C HIS A 160 -4.72 5.69 18.80
N LEU A 161 -3.95 6.77 18.60
CA LEU A 161 -2.52 6.76 18.28
C LEU A 161 -1.62 7.17 19.46
N ILE A 162 -2.21 7.81 20.48
CA ILE A 162 -1.49 8.41 21.61
C ILE A 162 -1.73 7.63 22.91
N GLY A 163 -2.91 7.05 23.07
CA GLY A 163 -3.25 6.24 24.24
C GLY A 163 -2.38 4.98 24.37
N ARG A 164 -2.51 4.29 25.52
CA ARG A 164 -1.88 2.98 25.76
C ARG A 164 -2.18 2.07 24.58
N GLN A 165 -1.15 1.76 23.79
CA GLN A 165 -1.28 0.79 22.72
C GLN A 165 -1.66 -0.55 23.35
N SER A 166 -2.55 -1.28 22.66
CA SER A 166 -2.91 -2.64 23.02
C SER A 166 -1.66 -3.48 23.34
N THR A 167 -1.75 -4.31 24.39
CA THR A 167 -0.71 -5.29 24.76
C THR A 167 -0.50 -6.38 23.70
N ILE A 168 -1.31 -6.36 22.63
CA ILE A 168 -1.11 -7.23 21.46
C ILE A 168 0.24 -6.88 20.82
N LYS A 169 1.16 -7.85 20.88
CA LYS A 169 2.47 -7.81 20.22
C LYS A 169 2.27 -7.53 18.72
N LYS A 170 2.47 -6.28 18.30
CA LYS A 170 2.46 -5.92 16.87
C LYS A 170 3.67 -6.56 16.21
N SER A 171 3.48 -7.10 15.00
CA SER A 171 4.61 -7.51 14.17
C SER A 171 5.47 -6.29 13.85
N VAL A 172 6.77 -6.40 14.03
CA VAL A 172 7.71 -5.37 13.59
C VAL A 172 7.58 -5.22 12.07
N LEU A 173 7.31 -4.00 11.61
CA LEU A 173 7.31 -3.70 10.19
C LEU A 173 8.75 -3.83 9.67
N LYS A 174 8.96 -4.57 8.58
CA LYS A 174 10.25 -4.59 7.89
C LYS A 174 10.56 -3.19 7.38
N GLN A 175 11.82 -2.77 7.44
CA GLN A 175 12.19 -1.53 6.75
C GLN A 175 12.08 -1.77 5.25
N LEU A 176 11.83 -0.70 4.51
CA LEU A 176 11.72 -0.79 3.05
C LEU A 176 13.03 -1.23 2.40
N ALA A 177 14.17 -0.82 2.96
CA ALA A 177 15.51 -1.25 2.52
C ALA A 177 15.72 -2.77 2.74
N ASP A 178 15.06 -3.38 3.73
CA ASP A 178 15.17 -4.81 4.01
C ASP A 178 14.30 -5.68 3.07
N MET A 179 13.66 -5.07 2.07
CA MET A 179 12.72 -5.74 1.18
C MET A 179 13.43 -6.20 -0.10
N PRO A 180 13.37 -7.51 -0.44
CA PRO A 180 14.02 -8.04 -1.64
C PRO A 180 13.54 -7.32 -2.90
N GLY A 181 14.49 -6.85 -3.73
CA GLY A 181 14.21 -6.22 -5.03
C GLY A 181 14.00 -4.70 -5.00
N LEU A 182 14.16 -4.04 -3.85
CA LEU A 182 14.34 -2.60 -3.75
C LEU A 182 15.84 -2.29 -3.58
N SER A 183 16.30 -1.12 -4.05
CA SER A 183 17.68 -0.70 -3.86
C SER A 183 18.01 -0.60 -2.37
N ASP A 184 19.22 -1.03 -1.99
CA ASP A 184 19.76 -0.82 -0.63
C ASP A 184 19.99 0.68 -0.33
N GLU A 185 19.97 1.52 -1.37
CA GLU A 185 20.03 2.96 -1.21
C GLU A 185 18.71 3.48 -0.61
N PRO A 186 18.77 4.23 0.50
CA PRO A 186 17.58 4.82 1.08
C PRO A 186 16.98 5.82 0.10
N VAL A 187 15.65 5.80 -0.05
CA VAL A 187 14.90 6.82 -0.77
C VAL A 187 15.45 8.20 -0.37
N SER A 188 15.84 8.99 -1.36
CA SER A 188 16.53 10.30 -1.20
C SER A 188 15.64 11.41 -0.62
N LEU A 189 14.72 11.06 0.30
CA LEU A 189 13.71 11.93 0.87
C LEU A 189 13.63 11.76 2.39
N SER A 190 14.10 12.77 3.12
CA SER A 190 13.95 12.81 4.57
C SER A 190 12.47 12.95 4.97
N GLN A 191 12.13 12.50 6.18
CA GLN A 191 10.77 12.66 6.71
C GLN A 191 10.33 14.14 6.77
N GLN A 192 11.24 15.05 7.12
CA GLN A 192 10.96 16.47 7.18
C GLN A 192 10.72 17.06 5.79
N SER A 193 11.56 16.69 4.82
CA SER A 193 11.39 17.07 3.41
C SER A 193 10.07 16.55 2.84
N TYR A 194 9.67 15.32 3.19
CA TYR A 194 8.39 14.76 2.79
C TYR A 194 7.21 15.56 3.34
N PHE A 195 7.20 15.88 4.63
CA PHE A 195 6.13 16.70 5.23
C PHE A 195 6.05 18.08 4.59
N ALA A 196 7.19 18.74 4.42
CA ALA A 196 7.26 20.05 3.80
C ALA A 196 6.77 20.01 2.34
N LEU A 197 7.05 18.93 1.61
CA LEU A 197 6.53 18.71 0.26
C LEU A 197 5.01 18.54 0.26
N LEU A 198 4.46 17.71 1.16
CA LEU A 198 3.01 17.51 1.26
C LEU A 198 2.26 18.78 1.66
N GLU A 199 2.84 19.61 2.54
CA GLU A 199 2.23 20.88 2.94
C GLU A 199 2.14 21.86 1.75
N SER A 200 3.23 22.02 1.00
CA SER A 200 3.22 22.84 -0.22
C SER A 200 2.30 22.25 -1.29
N THR A 201 2.28 20.91 -1.43
CA THR A 201 1.38 20.21 -2.37
C THR A 201 -0.09 20.43 -2.00
N SER A 202 -0.44 20.37 -0.72
CA SER A 202 -1.80 20.66 -0.24
C SER A 202 -2.26 22.06 -0.63
N LYS A 203 -1.39 23.08 -0.46
CA LYS A 203 -1.66 24.46 -0.89
C LYS A 203 -1.80 24.55 -2.41
N ALA A 204 -0.89 23.93 -3.15
CA ALA A 204 -0.90 23.93 -4.61
C ALA A 204 -2.16 23.27 -5.19
N LEU A 205 -2.65 22.18 -4.60
CA LEU A 205 -3.87 21.50 -5.03
C LEU A 205 -5.11 22.40 -4.96
N LYS A 206 -5.20 23.29 -3.96
CA LYS A 206 -6.31 24.27 -3.85
C LYS A 206 -6.29 25.30 -4.97
N LEU A 207 -5.12 25.61 -5.51
CA LEU A 207 -4.95 26.60 -6.59
C LEU A 207 -5.03 25.97 -7.98
N LEU A 208 -4.82 24.65 -8.09
CA LEU A 208 -4.60 23.94 -9.35
C LEU A 208 -5.75 24.11 -10.36
N ASP A 209 -6.99 24.17 -9.89
CA ASP A 209 -8.16 24.37 -10.76
C ASP A 209 -8.33 25.83 -11.23
N SER A 210 -7.79 26.79 -10.47
CA SER A 210 -7.88 28.22 -10.78
C SER A 210 -6.69 28.72 -11.61
N SER A 211 -5.48 28.27 -11.31
CA SER A 211 -4.25 28.71 -11.96
C SER A 211 -3.13 27.70 -11.77
N SER A 212 -2.83 26.95 -12.84
CA SER A 212 -1.72 25.98 -12.85
C SER A 212 -0.36 26.64 -12.59
N GLY A 213 -0.13 27.84 -13.12
CA GLY A 213 1.12 28.58 -12.90
C GLY A 213 1.33 28.94 -11.42
N LYS A 214 0.29 29.47 -10.76
CA LYS A 214 0.37 29.76 -9.30
C LYS A 214 0.56 28.49 -8.48
N ALA A 215 -0.10 27.40 -8.84
CA ALA A 215 0.06 26.11 -8.16
C ALA A 215 1.51 25.58 -8.27
N ILE A 216 2.14 25.72 -9.44
CA ILE A 216 3.54 25.35 -9.66
C ILE A 216 4.48 26.23 -8.84
N ASN A 217 4.25 27.55 -8.80
CA ASN A 217 5.09 28.47 -8.02
C ASN A 217 5.07 28.17 -6.51
N VAL A 218 3.96 27.66 -5.96
CA VAL A 218 3.90 27.22 -4.55
C VAL A 218 4.87 26.06 -4.25
N LEU A 219 5.28 25.31 -5.28
CA LEU A 219 6.25 24.23 -5.17
C LEU A 219 7.70 24.66 -5.45
N GLU A 220 7.96 25.94 -5.72
CA GLU A 220 9.31 26.46 -6.04
C GLU A 220 10.32 26.14 -4.92
N ASP A 221 9.96 26.43 -3.66
CA ASP A 221 10.78 26.09 -2.49
C ASP A 221 10.93 24.57 -2.24
N ARG A 222 10.26 23.73 -3.03
CA ARG A 222 10.33 22.26 -2.97
C ARG A 222 10.92 21.67 -4.25
N GLN A 223 11.35 22.48 -5.20
CA GLN A 223 11.86 22.04 -6.48
C GLN A 223 13.09 21.13 -6.32
N LEU A 224 14.01 21.47 -5.42
CA LEU A 224 15.19 20.63 -5.17
C LEU A 224 14.83 19.23 -4.65
N VAL A 225 13.77 19.13 -3.84
CA VAL A 225 13.29 17.84 -3.31
C VAL A 225 12.67 17.01 -4.44
N LEU A 226 11.85 17.63 -5.28
CA LEU A 226 11.22 16.99 -6.43
C LEU A 226 12.26 16.57 -7.49
N GLN A 227 13.26 17.41 -7.74
CA GLN A 227 14.39 17.10 -8.61
C GLN A 227 15.22 15.90 -8.11
N ARG A 228 15.47 15.79 -6.80
CA ARG A 228 16.15 14.62 -6.21
C ARG A 228 15.37 13.33 -6.43
N ILE A 229 14.04 13.38 -6.37
CA ILE A 229 13.18 12.24 -6.68
C ILE A 229 13.10 12.00 -8.21
N GLY A 230 13.46 12.99 -9.02
CA GLY A 230 13.38 12.94 -10.48
C GLY A 230 11.97 13.16 -11.02
N ILE A 231 11.19 14.05 -10.40
CA ILE A 231 9.84 14.41 -10.84
C ILE A 231 9.76 15.94 -10.97
N SER A 232 9.19 16.45 -12.06
CA SER A 232 8.96 17.89 -12.22
C SER A 232 7.77 18.37 -11.35
N PRO A 233 7.71 19.65 -10.92
CA PRO A 233 6.55 20.16 -10.19
C PRO A 233 5.22 19.98 -10.92
N ASP A 234 5.19 20.15 -12.23
CA ASP A 234 4.01 19.95 -13.06
C ASP A 234 3.58 18.47 -13.08
N SER A 235 4.51 17.56 -13.38
CA SER A 235 4.27 16.11 -13.36
C SER A 235 3.86 15.60 -11.97
N TRP A 236 4.41 16.18 -10.90
CA TRP A 236 4.03 15.90 -9.53
C TRP A 236 2.57 16.28 -9.26
N LEU A 237 2.16 17.50 -9.62
CA LEU A 237 0.77 17.95 -9.44
C LEU A 237 -0.22 17.13 -10.27
N LYS A 238 0.14 16.81 -11.52
CA LYS A 238 -0.64 15.89 -12.37
C LYS A 238 -0.81 14.53 -11.71
N SER A 239 0.25 13.99 -11.11
CA SER A 239 0.18 12.73 -10.36
C SER A 239 -0.74 12.87 -9.16
N MET A 240 -0.59 13.93 -8.38
CA MET A 240 -1.41 14.20 -7.20
C MET A 240 -2.87 14.46 -7.53
N LYS A 241 -3.25 14.75 -8.78
CA LYS A 241 -4.66 14.88 -9.20
C LYS A 241 -5.18 13.61 -9.87
N TYR A 242 -4.40 13.00 -10.75
CA TYR A 242 -4.89 12.00 -11.70
C TYR A 242 -4.28 10.60 -11.55
N PHE A 243 -3.49 10.31 -10.51
CA PHE A 243 -2.84 9.01 -10.30
C PHE A 243 -3.74 7.80 -10.61
N HIS A 244 -4.95 7.76 -10.04
CA HIS A 244 -5.89 6.63 -10.21
C HIS A 244 -6.42 6.46 -11.66
N ARG A 245 -6.35 7.49 -12.49
CA ARG A 245 -6.80 7.46 -13.90
C ARG A 245 -5.74 6.87 -14.82
N HIS A 246 -4.47 7.06 -14.47
CA HIS A 246 -3.34 6.79 -15.34
C HIS A 246 -2.76 5.37 -15.19
N TYR A 247 -2.91 4.76 -14.02
CA TYR A 247 -2.33 3.45 -13.75
C TYR A 247 -3.40 2.36 -13.64
N ALA A 248 -3.20 1.28 -14.38
CA ALA A 248 -4.10 0.14 -14.40
C ALA A 248 -3.54 -1.08 -13.67
N ILE A 249 -2.26 -1.41 -13.88
CA ILE A 249 -1.62 -2.66 -13.40
C ILE A 249 -0.32 -2.37 -12.65
N ALA A 250 0.48 -1.42 -13.14
CA ALA A 250 1.74 -1.04 -12.52
C ALA A 250 1.98 0.47 -12.68
N VAL A 251 2.81 0.99 -11.78
CA VAL A 251 3.18 2.39 -11.64
C VAL A 251 4.71 2.44 -11.59
N GLY A 252 5.31 3.24 -12.45
CA GLY A 252 6.76 3.43 -12.48
C GLY A 252 7.16 4.32 -13.64
N SER A 253 8.44 4.67 -13.67
CA SER A 253 9.11 5.23 -14.84
C SER A 253 8.97 4.32 -16.07
N GLU A 254 9.25 4.90 -17.24
CA GLU A 254 9.22 4.17 -18.50
C GLU A 254 10.14 2.95 -18.49
N THR A 255 11.38 3.10 -18.00
CA THR A 255 12.36 2.01 -17.90
C THR A 255 11.86 0.89 -16.99
N SER A 256 11.33 1.23 -15.83
CA SER A 256 10.76 0.26 -14.88
C SER A 256 9.57 -0.49 -15.47
N LEU A 257 8.69 0.18 -16.23
CA LEU A 257 7.57 -0.48 -16.91
C LEU A 257 8.02 -1.43 -18.02
N ILE A 258 9.04 -1.06 -18.80
CA ILE A 258 9.62 -1.91 -19.83
C ILE A 258 10.22 -3.17 -19.19
N GLU A 259 10.96 -3.02 -18.08
CA GLU A 259 11.57 -4.14 -17.38
C GLU A 259 10.51 -5.05 -16.73
N PHE A 260 9.50 -4.46 -16.10
CA PHE A 260 8.35 -5.20 -15.57
C PHE A 260 7.64 -6.01 -16.67
N HIS A 261 7.47 -5.43 -17.85
CA HIS A 261 6.87 -6.12 -19.00
C HIS A 261 7.73 -7.30 -19.49
N LYS A 262 9.05 -7.11 -19.62
CA LYS A 262 9.99 -8.19 -19.96
C LYS A 262 9.94 -9.34 -18.95
N ASN A 263 9.90 -9.02 -17.66
CA ASN A 263 9.84 -10.03 -16.61
C ASN A 263 8.52 -10.81 -16.62
N ARG A 264 7.41 -10.18 -16.99
CA ARG A 264 6.14 -10.89 -17.21
C ARG A 264 6.19 -11.87 -18.39
N ILE A 265 6.84 -11.49 -19.49
CA ILE A 265 7.06 -12.39 -20.63
C ILE A 265 7.90 -13.59 -20.18
N LYS A 266 9.00 -13.36 -19.46
CA LYS A 266 9.85 -14.44 -18.89
C LYS A 266 9.07 -15.35 -17.94
N ALA A 267 8.13 -14.81 -17.18
CA ALA A 267 7.25 -15.57 -16.28
C ALA A 267 6.12 -16.32 -17.00
N GLY A 268 6.08 -16.33 -18.33
CA GLY A 268 5.10 -17.09 -19.13
C GLY A 268 3.76 -16.38 -19.33
N VAL A 269 3.66 -15.07 -19.08
CA VAL A 269 2.44 -14.32 -19.40
C VAL A 269 2.32 -14.16 -20.90
N GLU A 270 1.25 -14.70 -21.47
CA GLU A 270 0.96 -14.55 -22.90
C GLU A 270 0.44 -13.15 -23.23
N PHE A 271 1.04 -12.54 -24.26
CA PHE A 271 0.60 -11.25 -24.79
C PHE A 271 0.33 -11.39 -26.28
N LYS A 272 -0.83 -10.88 -26.73
CA LYS A 272 -1.18 -10.83 -28.17
C LYS A 272 -0.14 -10.06 -29.00
N TYR A 273 0.47 -9.02 -28.41
CA TYR A 273 1.52 -8.22 -29.03
C TYR A 273 2.63 -7.88 -28.01
N PRO A 274 3.62 -8.76 -27.82
CA PRO A 274 4.59 -8.63 -26.73
C PRO A 274 5.47 -7.37 -26.84
N ASN A 275 5.77 -6.87 -28.05
CA ASN A 275 6.68 -5.75 -28.23
C ASN A 275 6.02 -4.45 -28.70
N LYS A 276 4.70 -4.46 -28.94
CA LYS A 276 4.01 -3.31 -29.57
C LYS A 276 3.29 -2.41 -28.57
N TRP A 277 2.74 -2.96 -27.50
CA TRP A 277 1.87 -2.23 -26.58
C TRP A 277 2.20 -2.53 -25.12
N ILE A 278 3.04 -1.70 -24.51
CA ILE A 278 3.29 -1.73 -23.06
C ILE A 278 2.34 -0.73 -22.41
N ARG A 279 1.37 -1.25 -21.64
CA ARG A 279 0.34 -0.43 -20.99
C ARG A 279 0.96 0.45 -19.92
N GLY A 280 0.69 1.76 -20.01
CA GLY A 280 1.12 2.74 -19.01
C GLY A 280 2.31 3.60 -19.42
N LEU A 281 3.00 3.32 -20.54
CA LEU A 281 4.17 4.11 -20.98
C LEU A 281 3.86 5.60 -21.14
N HIS A 282 2.79 5.95 -21.85
CA HIS A 282 2.39 7.35 -22.01
C HIS A 282 2.10 8.03 -20.66
N SER A 283 1.46 7.30 -19.75
CA SER A 283 1.17 7.79 -18.40
C SER A 283 2.44 7.95 -17.56
N ALA A 284 3.42 7.05 -17.68
CA ALA A 284 4.71 7.18 -17.03
C ALA A 284 5.45 8.43 -17.49
N ARG A 285 5.53 8.68 -18.82
CA ARG A 285 6.14 9.89 -19.36
C ARG A 285 5.46 11.16 -18.88
N LEU A 286 4.13 11.16 -18.81
CA LEU A 286 3.36 12.31 -18.32
C LEU A 286 3.62 12.61 -16.84
N LEU A 287 3.73 11.57 -16.02
CA LEU A 287 3.71 11.68 -14.55
C LEU A 287 5.10 11.66 -13.91
N TYR A 288 6.11 11.11 -14.60
CA TYR A 288 7.49 11.00 -14.11
C TYR A 288 8.52 11.61 -15.04
N GLY A 289 8.11 12.14 -16.20
CA GLY A 289 9.02 12.62 -17.23
C GLY A 289 9.68 11.48 -18.02
N THR A 290 10.56 11.87 -18.94
CA THR A 290 11.50 10.99 -19.64
C THR A 290 12.84 11.01 -18.94
#